data_AF-H1Z2X6-F1
#
_entry.id   AF-H1Z2X6-F1
#
_cell.length_a   1.000
_cell.length_b   1.000
_cell.length_c   1.000
_cell.angle_alpha   90.00
_cell.angle_beta   90.00
_cell.angle_gamma   90.00
#
_symmetry.space_group_name_H-M   'P 1'
#
loop_
_entity.id
_entity.type
_entity.pdbx_description
1 polymer ?
#
loop_
_entity_poly.entity_id
_entity_poly.type
_entity_poly.pdbx_seq_one_letter_code
_entity_poly.pdbx_strand_id
1 'polypeptide(L)'
;MPKKSVIAIVFTIALLFLLTAASGCTTGGTGSEEDNGIYSRTFSSTVTLPQQHYRPDGTCYWVSDIMVTNNGLKDEKNVVVRCSLKEADSGTVSDTETRYFELFPAGENKGFTVELDGDCGKNYGIGVNIKTEDS
;
A
#
# COMPACT_ATOMS: atom_id res chain seq x y z
N MET A 1 -71.91 23.88 -5.25
CA MET A 1 -71.67 25.23 -5.82
C MET A 1 -70.17 25.42 -6.00
N PRO A 2 -69.69 25.71 -7.22
CA PRO A 2 -68.27 25.82 -7.55
C PRO A 2 -67.77 27.27 -7.42
N LYS A 3 -66.50 27.47 -7.08
CA LYS A 3 -65.74 28.65 -7.53
C LYS A 3 -64.50 28.17 -8.27
N LYS A 4 -64.55 28.40 -9.58
CA LYS A 4 -63.42 28.37 -10.51
C LYS A 4 -62.60 29.65 -10.31
N SER A 5 -61.28 29.51 -10.43
CA SER A 5 -60.29 30.45 -11.02
C SER A 5 -58.94 29.75 -10.85
N VAL A 6 -58.40 29.03 -11.84
CA VAL A 6 -57.74 29.50 -13.07
C VAL A 6 -56.85 30.71 -12.80
N ILE A 7 -55.53 30.49 -12.79
CA ILE A 7 -54.56 31.21 -13.62
C ILE A 7 -53.24 30.42 -13.57
N ALA A 8 -52.79 30.05 -14.77
CA ALA A 8 -51.49 29.47 -15.05
C ALA A 8 -50.40 30.54 -14.99
N ILE A 9 -49.25 30.22 -14.40
CA ILE A 9 -47.98 30.86 -14.76
C ILE A 9 -46.98 29.76 -15.07
N VAL A 10 -46.84 29.54 -16.38
CA VAL A 10 -45.73 28.88 -17.05
C VAL A 10 -44.49 29.76 -16.87
N PHE A 11 -43.32 29.19 -16.55
CA PHE A 11 -42.06 29.34 -17.30
C PHE A 11 -40.81 29.07 -16.43
N THR A 12 -39.98 28.15 -16.93
CA THR A 12 -38.51 28.06 -16.75
C THR A 12 -37.94 27.85 -15.35
N ILE A 13 -37.33 26.68 -15.14
CA ILE A 13 -35.87 26.56 -14.99
C ILE A 13 -35.49 25.16 -15.47
N ALA A 14 -34.99 25.11 -16.71
CA ALA A 14 -34.04 24.09 -17.10
C ALA A 14 -32.69 24.53 -16.52
N LEU A 15 -32.11 23.75 -15.62
CA LEU A 15 -30.66 23.76 -15.48
C LEU A 15 -30.17 22.37 -15.09
N LEU A 16 -29.73 21.70 -16.15
CA LEU A 16 -28.81 20.59 -16.20
C LEU A 16 -27.62 20.88 -15.25
N PHE A 17 -27.50 20.12 -14.16
CA PHE A 17 -26.23 19.98 -13.44
C PHE A 17 -25.74 18.54 -13.59
N LEU A 18 -25.11 18.31 -14.74
CA LEU A 18 -24.12 17.25 -14.94
C LEU A 18 -22.80 17.79 -14.40
N LEU A 19 -22.38 17.32 -13.22
CA LEU A 19 -20.97 17.35 -12.84
C LEU A 19 -20.59 16.02 -12.18
N THR A 20 -19.70 15.35 -12.89
CA THR A 20 -18.96 14.14 -12.59
C THR A 20 -18.21 14.27 -11.26
N ALA A 21 -18.53 13.41 -10.29
CA ALA A 21 -17.61 13.14 -9.19
C ALA A 21 -16.53 12.19 -9.73
N ALA A 22 -15.34 12.76 -9.91
CA ALA A 22 -14.14 12.04 -10.29
C ALA A 22 -13.88 10.87 -9.33
N SER A 23 -13.52 9.72 -9.90
CA SER A 23 -12.87 8.62 -9.20
C SER A 23 -11.63 9.16 -8.49
N GLY A 24 -11.73 9.30 -7.17
CA GLY A 24 -10.57 9.54 -6.32
C GLY A 24 -9.66 8.32 -6.39
N CYS A 25 -8.61 8.41 -7.20
CA CYS A 25 -7.44 7.55 -7.06
C CYS A 25 -6.85 7.89 -5.69
N THR A 26 -7.05 7.04 -4.69
CA THR A 26 -6.34 7.17 -3.42
C THR A 26 -4.89 6.87 -3.72
N THR A 27 -4.06 7.91 -3.81
CA THR A 27 -2.60 7.77 -3.79
C THR A 27 -2.23 7.03 -2.53
N GLY A 28 -1.90 5.74 -2.67
CA GLY A 28 -1.33 4.93 -1.60
C GLY A 28 -0.12 5.68 -1.05
N GLY A 29 -0.08 5.84 0.27
CA GLY A 29 0.95 6.60 0.96
C GLY A 29 2.33 6.12 0.55
N THR A 30 3.14 7.04 0.03
CA THR A 30 4.59 6.90 -0.01
C THR A 30 5.06 6.88 1.44
N GLY A 31 5.29 5.68 1.97
CA GLY A 31 6.02 5.49 3.22
C GLY A 31 7.38 6.17 3.08
N SER A 32 7.67 7.10 3.98
CA SER A 32 8.93 7.82 4.05
C SER A 32 10.09 6.83 4.21
N GLU A 33 11.00 6.87 3.25
CA GLU A 33 12.34 6.30 3.32
C GLU A 33 13.10 6.97 4.47
N GLU A 34 13.37 6.24 5.54
CA GLU A 34 14.48 6.53 6.44
C GLU A 34 15.57 5.47 6.25
N ASP A 35 16.72 6.03 5.86
CA ASP A 35 17.98 5.48 5.39
C ASP A 35 18.82 4.84 6.51
N ASN A 36 19.41 3.67 6.23
CA ASN A 36 20.80 3.30 6.57
C ASN A 36 21.11 1.86 6.10
N GLY A 37 20.99 1.62 4.80
CA GLY A 37 21.43 0.37 4.18
C GLY A 37 21.42 0.56 2.67
N ILE A 38 22.55 0.30 2.00
CA ILE A 38 22.73 0.52 0.56
C ILE A 38 21.51 -0.03 -0.18
N TYR A 39 20.65 0.89 -0.64
CA TYR A 39 19.45 0.56 -1.39
C TYR A 39 19.88 0.20 -2.80
N SER A 40 19.46 -0.97 -3.29
CA SER A 40 19.65 -1.28 -4.70
C SER A 40 18.74 -0.36 -5.53
N ARG A 41 19.34 0.65 -6.18
CA ARG A 41 18.64 1.68 -6.96
C ARG A 41 17.83 1.14 -8.14
N THR A 42 18.03 -0.11 -8.53
CA THR A 42 17.32 -0.76 -9.63
C THR A 42 16.04 -1.44 -9.20
N PHE A 43 15.84 -1.71 -7.91
CA PHE A 43 14.62 -2.34 -7.43
C PHE A 43 13.54 -1.35 -7.05
N SER A 44 12.29 -1.75 -7.27
CA SER A 44 11.13 -1.10 -6.70
C SER A 44 10.27 -2.11 -5.96
N SER A 45 9.44 -1.64 -5.05
CA SER A 45 8.48 -2.47 -4.35
C SER A 45 7.11 -1.81 -4.27
N THR A 46 6.06 -2.62 -4.38
CA THR A 46 4.71 -2.21 -3.98
C THR A 46 4.27 -3.04 -2.79
N VAL A 47 3.50 -2.42 -1.91
CA VAL A 47 3.05 -3.01 -0.66
C VAL A 47 1.55 -2.76 -0.53
N THR A 48 0.79 -3.81 -0.23
CA THR A 48 -0.62 -3.66 0.15
C THR A 48 -0.76 -3.12 1.57
N LEU A 49 -1.87 -2.44 1.86
CA LEU A 49 -2.14 -1.95 3.21
C LEU A 49 -2.17 -3.14 4.19
N PRO A 50 -1.35 -3.15 5.25
CA PRO A 50 -1.29 -4.30 6.16
C PRO A 50 -2.63 -4.48 6.88
N GLN A 51 -3.16 -5.70 6.84
CA GLN A 51 -4.43 -6.06 7.47
C GLN A 51 -4.17 -6.71 8.82
N GLN A 52 -4.86 -6.25 9.87
CA GLN A 52 -4.74 -6.85 11.20
C GLN A 52 -5.54 -8.15 11.30
N HIS A 53 -4.94 -9.16 11.92
CA HIS A 53 -5.54 -10.44 12.26
C HIS A 53 -5.37 -10.73 13.75
N TYR A 54 -6.30 -11.50 14.31
CA TYR A 54 -6.29 -11.93 15.71
C TYR A 54 -5.95 -13.41 15.79
N ARG A 55 -5.04 -13.77 16.70
CA ARG A 55 -4.76 -15.16 17.06
C ARG A 55 -5.71 -15.63 18.17
N PRO A 56 -5.94 -16.96 18.31
CA PRO A 56 -6.77 -17.50 19.39
C PRO A 56 -6.25 -17.21 20.80
N ASP A 57 -4.95 -16.92 20.95
CA ASP A 57 -4.33 -16.54 22.23
C ASP A 57 -4.50 -15.06 22.61
N GLY A 58 -5.17 -14.27 21.76
CA GLY A 58 -5.42 -12.85 21.97
C GLY A 58 -4.32 -11.93 21.45
N THR A 59 -3.24 -12.46 20.86
CA THR A 59 -2.22 -11.65 20.17
C THR A 59 -2.67 -11.26 18.76
N CYS A 60 -2.00 -10.28 18.15
CA CYS A 60 -2.29 -9.81 16.80
C CYS A 60 -1.08 -9.92 15.88
N TYR A 61 -1.37 -10.05 14.58
CA TYR A 61 -0.39 -10.00 13.52
C TYR A 61 -0.96 -9.25 12.30
N TRP A 62 -0.08 -8.77 11.45
CA TRP A 62 -0.41 -8.02 10.25
C TRP A 62 0.02 -8.82 9.04
N VAL A 63 -0.89 -8.92 8.07
CA VAL A 63 -0.65 -9.60 6.80
C VAL A 63 -0.56 -8.56 5.70
N SER A 64 0.45 -8.67 4.85
CA SER A 64 0.61 -7.81 3.68
C SER A 64 1.23 -8.58 2.52
N ASP A 65 0.70 -8.34 1.32
CA ASP A 65 1.33 -8.75 0.07
C ASP A 65 2.35 -7.71 -0.39
N ILE A 66 3.53 -8.20 -0.74
CA ILE A 66 4.68 -7.45 -1.23
C ILE A 66 4.98 -7.90 -2.65
N MET A 67 5.16 -6.95 -3.56
CA MET A 67 5.71 -7.20 -4.89
C MET A 67 7.05 -6.48 -4.99
N VAL A 68 8.08 -7.20 -5.37
CA VAL A 68 9.40 -6.63 -5.69
C VAL A 68 9.63 -6.76 -7.19
N THR A 69 10.19 -5.71 -7.81
CA THR A 69 10.49 -5.68 -9.25
C THR A 69 11.95 -5.30 -9.46
N ASN A 70 12.68 -6.07 -10.27
CA ASN A 70 14.02 -5.70 -10.73
C ASN A 70 13.88 -4.85 -12.01
N ASN A 71 14.02 -3.53 -11.90
CA ASN A 71 13.99 -2.62 -13.05
C ASN A 71 15.37 -2.44 -13.71
N GLY A 72 16.37 -3.18 -13.24
CA GLY A 72 17.71 -3.20 -13.81
C GLY A 72 17.76 -3.90 -15.16
N LEU A 73 18.86 -3.66 -15.90
CA LEU A 73 19.13 -4.29 -17.20
C LEU A 73 19.84 -5.64 -17.07
N LYS A 74 20.12 -6.09 -15.84
CA LYS A 74 20.87 -7.31 -15.55
C LYS A 74 20.16 -8.10 -14.46
N ASP A 75 20.37 -9.40 -14.52
CA ASP A 75 19.97 -10.30 -13.44
C ASP A 75 20.78 -9.98 -12.18
N GLU A 76 20.11 -10.00 -11.04
CA GLU A 76 20.68 -9.77 -9.73
C GLU A 76 20.68 -11.08 -8.94
N LYS A 77 21.75 -11.33 -8.19
CA LYS A 77 21.91 -12.54 -7.40
C LYS A 77 21.90 -12.23 -5.92
N ASN A 78 21.53 -13.24 -5.14
CA ASN A 78 21.60 -13.20 -3.67
C ASN A 78 20.88 -11.96 -3.10
N VAL A 79 19.68 -11.71 -3.61
CA VAL A 79 18.86 -10.56 -3.24
C VAL A 79 18.17 -10.84 -1.91
N VAL A 80 18.38 -9.95 -0.94
CA VAL A 80 17.76 -10.00 0.38
C VAL A 80 16.70 -8.91 0.45
N VAL A 81 15.44 -9.31 0.67
CA VAL A 81 14.32 -8.39 0.89
C VAL A 81 13.91 -8.48 2.35
N ARG A 82 14.05 -7.37 3.07
CA ARG A 82 13.65 -7.23 4.47
C ARG A 82 12.38 -6.40 4.56
N CYS A 83 11.34 -6.96 5.14
CA CYS A 83 10.06 -6.32 5.37
C CYS A 83 9.90 -6.05 6.88
N SER A 84 9.65 -4.81 7.27
CA SER A 84 9.51 -4.42 8.67
C SER A 84 8.13 -3.84 8.94
N LEU A 85 7.48 -4.30 10.00
CA LEU A 85 6.25 -3.70 10.50
C LEU A 85 6.61 -2.47 11.33
N LYS A 86 6.21 -1.28 10.89
CA LYS A 86 6.52 0.01 11.52
C LYS A 86 5.27 0.67 12.04
N GLU A 87 5.26 1.06 13.32
CA GLU A 87 4.17 1.85 13.87
C GLU A 87 4.03 3.16 13.09
N ALA A 88 2.81 3.52 12.70
CA ALA A 88 2.57 4.67 11.82
C ALA A 88 2.97 6.01 12.48
N ASP A 89 2.76 6.14 13.78
CA ASP A 89 2.99 7.41 14.49
C ASP A 89 4.46 7.59 14.89
N SER A 90 5.11 6.52 15.36
CA SER A 90 6.45 6.57 15.93
C SER A 90 7.55 6.15 14.96
N GLY A 91 7.19 5.45 13.87
CA GLY A 91 8.15 4.79 12.97
C GLY A 91 8.85 3.58 13.60
N THR A 92 8.53 3.22 14.85
CA THR A 92 9.18 2.13 15.59
C THR A 92 8.92 0.80 14.89
N VAL A 93 9.99 0.05 14.65
CA VAL A 93 9.89 -1.31 14.10
C VAL A 93 9.42 -2.26 15.20
N SER A 94 8.26 -2.89 15.00
CA SER A 94 7.73 -3.92 15.90
C SER A 94 8.24 -5.31 15.56
N ASP A 95 8.30 -5.63 14.26
CA ASP A 95 8.75 -6.93 13.78
C ASP A 95 9.39 -6.83 12.39
N THR A 96 10.12 -7.86 11.98
CA THR A 96 10.81 -7.93 10.70
C THR A 96 10.89 -9.35 10.15
N GLU A 97 10.54 -9.49 8.89
CA GLU A 97 10.67 -10.73 8.11
C GLU A 97 11.70 -10.52 6.99
N THR A 98 12.45 -11.56 6.64
CA THR A 98 13.44 -11.52 5.56
C THR A 98 13.21 -12.63 4.55
N ARG A 99 13.19 -12.28 3.27
CA ARG A 99 13.10 -13.19 2.13
C ARG A 99 14.40 -13.13 1.32
N TYR A 100 14.87 -14.31 0.94
CA TYR A 100 16.07 -14.48 0.13
C TYR A 100 15.70 -15.01 -1.25
N PHE A 101 16.27 -14.38 -2.28
CA PHE A 101 16.17 -14.82 -3.67
C PHE A 101 17.57 -15.04 -4.23
N GLU A 102 17.89 -16.28 -4.60
CA GLU A 102 19.17 -16.61 -5.22
C GLU A 102 19.36 -15.89 -6.56
N LEU A 103 18.28 -15.75 -7.34
CA LEU A 103 18.26 -15.07 -8.64
C LEU A 103 16.99 -14.25 -8.82
N PHE A 104 17.19 -13.01 -9.26
CA PHE A 104 16.16 -12.06 -9.64
C PHE A 104 16.44 -11.55 -11.06
N PRO A 105 15.83 -12.16 -12.10
CA PRO A 105 16.11 -11.77 -13.48
C PRO A 105 15.75 -10.32 -13.78
N ALA A 106 16.41 -9.74 -14.79
CA ALA A 106 16.14 -8.39 -15.26
C ALA A 106 14.68 -8.26 -15.74
N GLY A 107 13.96 -7.22 -15.26
CA GLY A 107 12.59 -6.93 -15.66
C GLY A 107 11.51 -7.81 -15.01
N GLU A 108 11.89 -8.81 -14.21
CA GLU A 108 10.95 -9.68 -13.52
C GLU A 108 10.36 -9.03 -12.27
N ASN A 109 9.26 -9.61 -11.79
CA ASN A 109 8.70 -9.32 -10.48
C ASN A 109 8.52 -10.60 -9.65
N LYS A 110 8.56 -10.47 -8.32
CA LYS A 110 8.31 -11.55 -7.39
C LYS A 110 7.39 -11.06 -6.29
N GLY A 111 6.23 -11.71 -6.19
CA GLY A 111 5.22 -11.47 -5.17
C GLY A 111 5.34 -12.47 -4.02
N PHE A 112 5.19 -12.00 -2.79
CA PHE A 112 5.10 -12.85 -1.60
C PHE A 112 4.29 -12.17 -0.50
N THR A 113 3.72 -12.97 0.39
CA THR A 113 2.97 -12.51 1.56
C THR A 113 3.88 -12.58 2.80
N VAL A 114 3.80 -11.57 3.66
CA VAL A 114 4.46 -11.54 4.96
C VAL A 114 3.42 -11.52 6.09
N GLU A 115 3.77 -12.16 7.20
CA GLU A 115 3.00 -12.12 8.44
C GLU A 115 3.92 -11.61 9.55
N LEU A 116 3.57 -10.46 10.14
CA LEU A 116 4.42 -9.76 11.10
C LEU A 116 3.68 -9.50 12.40
N ASP A 117 4.35 -9.70 13.53
CA ASP A 117 3.78 -9.53 14.85
C ASP A 117 3.71 -8.05 15.28
N GLY A 118 2.65 -7.70 16.00
CA GLY A 118 2.46 -6.34 16.51
C GLY A 118 1.38 -6.26 17.59
N ASP A 119 1.20 -5.06 18.15
CA ASP A 119 0.22 -4.83 19.21
C ASP A 119 -1.17 -4.56 18.63
N CYS A 120 -2.18 -5.28 19.13
CA CYS A 120 -3.56 -5.14 18.69
C CYS A 120 -4.07 -3.69 18.74
N GLY A 121 -4.76 -3.25 17.68
CA GLY A 121 -5.40 -1.94 17.63
C GLY A 121 -4.46 -0.77 17.32
N LYS A 122 -3.16 -1.02 17.11
CA LYS A 122 -2.24 -0.01 16.57
C LYS A 122 -2.32 0.05 15.04
N ASN A 123 -1.99 1.21 14.51
CA ASN A 123 -1.84 1.44 13.08
C ASN A 123 -0.39 1.19 12.66
N TYR A 124 -0.22 0.41 11.61
CA TYR A 124 1.08 0.02 11.10
C TYR A 124 1.21 0.29 9.60
N GLY A 125 2.44 0.53 9.17
CA GLY A 125 2.87 0.46 7.77
C GLY A 125 3.95 -0.61 7.60
N ILE A 126 4.23 -0.99 6.35
CA ILE A 126 5.32 -1.90 6.02
C ILE A 126 6.46 -1.10 5.38
N GLY A 127 7.65 -1.21 5.95
CA GLY A 127 8.88 -0.77 5.30
C GLY A 127 9.53 -1.93 4.55
N VAL A 128 10.01 -1.70 3.32
CA VAL A 128 10.74 -2.69 2.54
C VAL A 128 12.16 -2.17 2.29
N ASN A 129 13.17 -2.99 2.61
CA ASN A 129 14.57 -2.73 2.31
C ASN A 129 15.14 -3.87 1.48
N ILE A 130 15.76 -3.55 0.35
CA ILE A 130 16.29 -4.52 -0.61
C ILE A 130 17.79 -4.32 -0.72
N LYS A 131 18.54 -5.38 -0.47
CA LYS A 131 20.00 -5.42 -0.58
C LYS A 131 20.42 -6.52 -1.55
N THR A 132 21.49 -6.27 -2.30
CA THR A 132 22.19 -7.31 -3.07
C THR A 132 23.59 -7.47 -2.48
N GLU A 133 24.19 -8.66 -2.58
CA GLU A 133 25.51 -8.91 -2.00
C GLU A 133 26.63 -8.10 -2.67
N ASP A 134 26.40 -7.57 -3.88
CA ASP A 134 27.37 -6.82 -4.68
C ASP A 134 27.26 -5.28 -4.53
N SER A 135 26.38 -4.77 -3.65
CA SER A 135 26.07 -3.32 -3.50
C SER A 135 26.48 -2.74 -2.15
#